data_AF-A0A1F6W4A1-F1
#
_entry.id   AF-A0A1F6W4A1-F1
#
_cell.length_a   1.000
_cell.length_b   1.000
_cell.length_c   1.000
_cell.angle_alpha   90.00
_cell.angle_beta   90.00
_cell.angle_gamma   90.00
#
_symmetry.space_group_name_H-M   'P 1'
#
loop_
_entity.id
_entity.type
_entity.pdbx_description
1 polymer ?
#
loop_
_entity_poly.entity_id
_entity_poly.type
_entity_poly.pdbx_seq_one_letter_code
_entity_poly.pdbx_strand_id
1 'polypeptide(L)'
;MSVDLKKLQKEVMRNKLEKGFTTTDVALDFCRAHEELSEAFSKFNRGQSGVAEEFADVIIFILGISEKFGFDLEKELIRKIEINKKRKYRKEKSPDGKDVFIRIKTLEDP
;
A
#
# COMPACT_ATOMS: atom_id res chain seq x y z
N MET A 1 12.90 -13.05 -12.57
CA MET A 1 11.46 -13.34 -12.55
C MET A 1 10.76 -12.07 -12.07
N SER A 2 9.71 -11.61 -12.75
CA SER A 2 8.87 -10.52 -12.25
C SER A 2 7.82 -11.08 -11.30
N VAL A 3 7.47 -10.33 -10.26
CA VAL A 3 6.37 -10.66 -9.36
C VAL A 3 5.04 -10.36 -10.08
N ASP A 4 4.05 -11.22 -9.89
CA ASP A 4 2.68 -11.06 -10.41
C ASP A 4 1.74 -10.86 -9.21
N LEU A 5 1.36 -9.61 -8.93
CA LEU A 5 0.56 -9.28 -7.75
C LEU A 5 -0.84 -9.86 -7.87
N LYS A 6 -1.39 -10.04 -9.07
CA LYS A 6 -2.72 -10.64 -9.24
C LYS A 6 -2.71 -12.13 -8.87
N LYS A 7 -1.61 -12.84 -9.10
CA LYS A 7 -1.43 -14.20 -8.56
C LYS A 7 -1.25 -14.18 -7.04
N LEU A 8 -0.47 -13.25 -6.50
CA LEU A 8 -0.28 -13.14 -5.04
C LEU A 8 -1.58 -12.80 -4.31
N GLN A 9 -2.44 -11.95 -4.87
CA GLN A 9 -3.79 -11.68 -4.38
C GLN A 9 -4.59 -12.97 -4.15
N LYS A 10 -4.63 -13.83 -5.18
CA LYS A 10 -5.31 -15.14 -5.12
C LYS A 10 -4.67 -16.06 -4.09
N GLU A 11 -3.35 -16.08 -4.03
CA GLU A 11 -2.59 -16.92 -3.11
C GLU A 11 -2.82 -16.54 -1.65
N VAL A 12 -2.81 -15.24 -1.34
CA VAL A 12 -3.13 -14.73 0.00
C VAL A 12 -4.54 -15.12 0.40
N MET A 13 -5.53 -14.94 -0.48
CA MET A 13 -6.92 -15.31 -0.18
C MET A 13 -7.09 -16.83 -0.02
N ARG A 14 -6.42 -17.63 -0.86
CA ARG A 14 -6.40 -19.09 -0.76
C ARG A 14 -5.87 -19.54 0.60
N ASN A 15 -4.69 -19.05 1.00
CA ASN A 15 -4.11 -19.37 2.31
C ASN A 15 -5.01 -18.92 3.46
N LYS A 16 -5.65 -17.74 3.35
CA LYS A 16 -6.58 -17.23 4.37
C LYS A 16 -7.76 -18.18 4.58
N LEU A 17 -8.36 -18.67 3.49
CA LEU A 17 -9.45 -19.66 3.51
C LEU A 17 -8.99 -21.02 4.08
N GLU A 18 -7.82 -21.51 3.66
CA GLU A 18 -7.26 -22.79 4.14
C GLU A 18 -6.98 -22.78 5.64
N LYS A 19 -6.64 -21.62 6.22
CA LYS A 19 -6.43 -21.44 7.66
C LYS A 19 -7.72 -21.18 8.45
N GLY A 20 -8.87 -21.08 7.79
CA GLY A 20 -10.17 -20.85 8.44
C GLY A 20 -10.36 -19.42 8.96
N PHE A 21 -9.59 -18.44 8.47
CA PHE A 21 -9.81 -17.04 8.83
C PHE A 21 -11.10 -16.51 8.24
N THR A 22 -11.80 -15.67 9.00
CA THR A 22 -12.99 -14.95 8.51
C THR A 22 -12.62 -14.06 7.32
N THR A 23 -13.40 -14.15 6.25
CA THR A 23 -13.23 -13.34 5.03
C THR A 23 -14.33 -12.29 4.87
N THR A 24 -15.26 -12.16 5.82
CA THR A 24 -16.41 -11.24 5.71
C THR A 24 -16.14 -9.88 6.36
N ASP A 25 -15.36 -9.83 7.45
CA ASP A 25 -15.07 -8.58 8.17
C ASP A 25 -13.99 -7.74 7.47
N VAL A 26 -14.43 -6.80 6.62
CA VAL A 26 -13.53 -5.87 5.92
C VAL A 26 -12.88 -4.88 6.88
N ALA A 27 -13.63 -4.38 7.87
CA ALA A 27 -13.14 -3.35 8.76
C ALA A 27 -11.95 -3.88 9.57
N LEU A 28 -12.04 -5.13 10.03
CA LEU A 28 -10.94 -5.81 10.69
C LEU A 28 -9.70 -5.92 9.78
N ASP A 29 -9.84 -6.25 8.50
CA ASP A 29 -8.71 -6.34 7.57
C ASP A 29 -7.99 -4.98 7.41
N PHE A 30 -8.72 -3.87 7.36
CA PHE A 30 -8.11 -2.52 7.39
C PHE A 30 -7.41 -2.23 8.72
N CYS A 31 -8.03 -2.58 9.85
CA CYS A 31 -7.42 -2.40 11.18
C CYS A 31 -6.10 -3.19 11.30
N ARG A 32 -6.04 -4.43 10.79
CA ARG A 32 -4.82 -5.22 10.77
C ARG A 32 -3.74 -4.59 9.89
N ALA A 33 -4.08 -4.14 8.67
CA ALA A 33 -3.11 -3.41 7.85
C ALA A 33 -2.52 -2.17 8.55
N HIS A 34 -3.34 -1.46 9.34
CA HIS A 34 -2.89 -0.33 10.16
C HIS A 34 -2.00 -0.75 11.34
N GLU A 35 -2.30 -1.89 11.96
CA GLU A 35 -1.49 -2.50 13.02
C GLU A 35 -0.08 -2.82 12.50
N GLU A 36 0.04 -3.55 11.38
CA GLU A 36 1.34 -3.88 10.77
C GLU A 36 2.16 -2.63 10.40
N LEU A 37 1.49 -1.59 9.90
CA LEU A 37 2.18 -0.32 9.61
C LEU A 37 2.68 0.36 10.89
N SER A 38 1.95 0.21 12.00
CA SER A 38 2.36 0.71 13.31
C SER A 38 3.55 -0.09 13.86
N GLU A 39 3.60 -1.41 13.62
CA GLU A 39 4.76 -2.25 13.94
C GLU A 39 6.00 -1.85 13.15
N ALA A 40 5.85 -1.60 11.84
CA ALA A 40 6.94 -1.10 10.99
C ALA A 40 7.54 0.21 11.56
N PHE A 41 6.68 1.16 11.95
CA PHE A 41 7.11 2.41 12.56
C PHE A 41 7.78 2.19 13.92
N SER A 42 7.21 1.32 14.76
CA SER A 42 7.76 0.98 16.08
C SER A 42 9.17 0.40 15.96
N LYS A 43 9.40 -0.54 15.03
CA LYS A 43 10.72 -1.12 14.75
C LYS A 43 11.70 -0.07 14.25
N PHE A 44 11.29 0.77 13.29
CA PHE A 44 12.11 1.87 12.78
C PHE A 44 12.54 2.83 13.90
N ASN A 45 11.59 3.28 14.72
CA ASN A 45 11.82 4.24 15.80
C ASN A 45 12.75 3.68 16.90
N ARG A 46 12.74 2.36 17.10
CA ARG A 46 13.60 1.66 18.07
C ARG A 46 14.94 1.20 17.47
N GLY A 47 15.19 1.44 16.18
CA GLY A 47 16.39 0.96 15.50
C GLY A 47 16.47 -0.58 15.40
N GLN A 48 15.32 -1.26 15.36
CA GLN A 48 15.22 -2.71 15.28
C GLN A 48 15.20 -3.18 13.82
N SER A 49 15.71 -4.39 13.58
CA SER A 49 15.56 -5.09 12.29
C SER A 49 14.11 -5.49 12.04
N GLY A 50 13.76 -5.78 10.78
CA GLY A 50 12.44 -6.33 10.42
C GLY A 50 11.43 -5.31 9.92
N VAL A 51 11.79 -4.04 9.74
CA VAL A 51 10.90 -3.03 9.12
C VAL A 51 10.40 -3.48 7.74
N ALA A 52 11.26 -4.12 6.95
CA ALA A 52 10.90 -4.61 5.62
C ALA A 52 9.91 -5.80 5.65
N GLU A 53 9.98 -6.63 6.70
CA GLU A 53 9.04 -7.73 6.92
C GLU A 53 7.66 -7.19 7.25
N GLU A 54 7.57 -6.21 8.16
CA GLU A 54 6.30 -5.54 8.49
C GLU A 54 5.66 -4.84 7.28
N PHE A 55 6.46 -4.26 6.39
CA PHE A 55 5.93 -3.75 5.13
C PHE A 55 5.36 -4.86 4.25
N ALA A 56 5.94 -6.05 4.26
CA ALA A 56 5.35 -7.19 3.55
C ALA A 56 4.00 -7.59 4.18
N ASP A 57 3.88 -7.56 5.51
CA ASP A 57 2.63 -7.85 6.22
C ASP A 57 1.52 -6.85 5.88
N VAL A 58 1.84 -5.55 5.83
CA VAL A 58 0.92 -4.51 5.32
C VAL A 58 0.44 -4.87 3.90
N ILE A 59 1.37 -5.26 3.02
CA ILE A 59 1.05 -5.59 1.63
C ILE A 59 0.20 -6.86 1.53
N ILE A 60 0.41 -7.87 2.39
CA ILE A 60 -0.42 -9.08 2.44
C ILE A 60 -1.88 -8.72 2.73
N PHE A 61 -2.15 -7.86 3.71
CA PHE A 61 -3.52 -7.42 3.97
C PHE A 61 -4.12 -6.66 2.78
N ILE A 62 -3.37 -5.75 2.15
CA ILE A 62 -3.83 -5.02 0.96
C ILE A 62 -4.12 -5.97 -0.22
N LEU A 63 -3.30 -7.00 -0.43
CA LEU A 63 -3.52 -8.02 -1.47
C LEU A 63 -4.81 -8.81 -1.18
N GLY A 64 -5.02 -9.24 0.07
CA GLY A 64 -6.23 -9.94 0.48
C GLY A 64 -7.50 -9.10 0.29
N ILE A 65 -7.45 -7.82 0.71
CA ILE A 65 -8.55 -6.86 0.51
C ILE A 65 -8.82 -6.65 -0.99
N SER A 66 -7.75 -6.51 -1.79
CA SER A 66 -7.87 -6.31 -3.24
C SER A 66 -8.53 -7.51 -3.92
N GLU A 67 -8.16 -8.73 -3.55
CA GLU A 67 -8.81 -9.93 -4.10
C GLU A 67 -10.29 -10.01 -3.69
N LYS A 68 -10.60 -9.73 -2.43
CA LYS A 68 -11.97 -9.73 -1.90
C LYS A 68 -12.89 -8.79 -2.67
N PHE A 69 -12.40 -7.60 -3.03
CA PHE A 69 -13.18 -6.61 -3.78
C PHE A 69 -13.11 -6.77 -5.31
N GLY A 70 -12.38 -7.78 -5.81
CA GLY A 70 -12.22 -8.00 -7.24
C GLY A 70 -11.31 -6.96 -7.92
N PHE A 71 -10.50 -6.24 -7.17
CA PHE A 71 -9.55 -5.29 -7.72
C PHE A 71 -8.37 -6.02 -8.37
N ASP A 72 -7.80 -5.38 -9.38
CA ASP A 72 -6.50 -5.73 -9.94
C ASP A 72 -5.48 -4.70 -9.43
N LEU A 73 -4.83 -5.03 -8.32
CA LEU A 73 -3.90 -4.11 -7.65
C LEU A 73 -2.69 -3.81 -8.53
N GLU A 74 -2.21 -4.79 -9.30
CA GLU A 74 -1.09 -4.60 -10.21
C GLU A 74 -1.41 -3.53 -11.25
N LYS A 75 -2.57 -3.68 -11.90
CA LYS A 75 -3.06 -2.72 -12.90
C LYS A 75 -3.23 -1.33 -12.31
N GLU A 76 -3.85 -1.20 -11.14
CA GLU A 76 -4.05 0.10 -10.48
C GLU A 76 -2.72 0.73 -10.03
N LEU A 77 -1.78 -0.07 -9.52
CA LEU A 77 -0.46 0.40 -9.12
C LEU A 77 0.34 0.91 -10.32
N ILE A 78 0.42 0.13 -11.40
CA ILE A 78 1.11 0.53 -12.64
C ILE A 78 0.50 1.82 -13.19
N ARG A 79 -0.83 1.86 -13.31
CA ARG A 79 -1.55 3.06 -13.76
C ARG A 79 -1.22 4.27 -12.89
N LYS A 80 -1.22 4.11 -11.57
CA LYS A 80 -0.93 5.20 -10.62
C LYS A 80 0.50 5.70 -10.73
N ILE A 81 1.47 4.80 -10.91
CA ILE A 81 2.88 5.14 -11.13
C ILE A 81 3.03 5.97 -12.41
N GLU A 82 2.40 5.55 -13.51
CA GLU A 82 2.44 6.30 -14.78
C GLU A 82 1.80 7.68 -14.68
N ILE A 83 0.67 7.80 -13.97
CA ILE A 83 0.07 9.11 -13.65
C ILE A 83 1.06 9.96 -12.86
N ASN A 84 1.68 9.40 -11.82
CA ASN A 84 2.57 10.14 -10.94
C ASN A 84 3.85 10.62 -11.66
N LYS A 85 4.38 9.88 -12.63
CA LYS A 85 5.53 10.29 -13.47
C LYS A 85 5.26 11.59 -14.24
N LYS A 86 4.01 11.82 -14.64
CA LYS A 86 3.60 13.01 -15.41
C LYS A 86 3.27 14.21 -14.53
N ARG A 87 3.02 14.00 -13.23
CA ARG A 87 2.62 15.08 -12.30
C ARG A 87 3.67 16.17 -12.23
N LYS A 88 3.19 17.41 -12.19
CA LYS A 88 4.02 18.60 -11.99
C LYS A 88 3.83 19.11 -10.58
N TYR A 89 4.93 19.57 -10.00
CA TYR A 89 4.99 20.10 -8.65
C TYR A 89 5.70 21.44 -8.69
N ARG A 90 5.22 22.39 -7.88
CA ARG A 90 5.97 23.60 -7.54
C ARG A 90 6.55 23.44 -6.14
N LYS A 91 7.77 23.94 -5.99
CA LYS A 91 8.48 23.96 -4.72
C LYS A 91 8.11 25.25 -3.98
N GLU A 92 7.69 25.12 -2.74
CA GLU A 92 7.39 26.25 -1.84
C GLU A 92 8.09 26.05 -0.49
N LYS A 93 8.08 27.11 0.33
CA LYS A 93 8.58 27.08 1.71
C LYS A 93 7.40 27.00 2.67
N SER A 94 7.45 26.05 3.60
CA SER A 94 6.55 26.02 4.75
C SER A 94 6.86 27.17 5.73
N PRO A 95 5.97 27.45 6.71
CA PRO A 95 6.24 28.47 7.74
C PRO A 95 7.53 28.25 8.53
N ASP A 96 7.99 27.00 8.68
CA ASP A 96 9.25 26.61 9.32
C ASP A 96 10.44 26.50 8.33
N GLY A 97 10.29 26.99 7.10
CA GLY A 97 11.38 27.09 6.12
C GLY A 97 11.75 25.80 5.38
N LYS A 98 10.99 24.71 5.57
CA LYS A 98 11.19 23.45 4.87
C LYS A 98 10.65 23.50 3.46
N ASP A 99 11.27 22.73 2.58
CA ASP A 99 10.79 22.58 1.22
C ASP A 99 9.53 21.72 1.19
N VAL A 100 8.45 22.24 0.61
CA VAL A 100 7.21 21.51 0.36
C VAL A 100 6.90 21.50 -1.14
N PHE A 101 6.35 20.40 -1.61
CA PHE A 101 6.01 20.20 -3.03
C PHE A 101 4.49 20.21 -3.20
N ILE A 102 3.97 21.28 -3.80
CA ILE A 102 2.53 21.42 -4.06
C ILE A 102 2.23 20.94 -5.47
N ARG A 103 1.30 19.98 -5.61
CA ARG A 103 0.85 19.47 -6.92
C ARG A 103 0.21 20.61 -7.72
N ILE A 104 0.67 20.81 -8.94
CA ILE A 104 0.04 21.69 -9.92
C ILE A 104 -0.95 20.85 -10.72
N LYS A 105 -2.22 21.25 -10.76
CA LYS A 105 -3.23 20.59 -11.60
C LYS A 105 -3.01 20.98 -13.07
N THR A 106 -2.99 20.00 -13.95
CA THR A 106 -2.76 20.10 -15.39
C THR A 106 -3.94 19.48 -16.15
N LEU A 107 -4.00 19.72 -17.45
CA LEU A 107 -5.03 19.12 -18.32
C LEU A 107 -4.86 17.60 -18.50
N GLU A 108 -3.67 17.07 -18.20
CA GLU A 108 -3.35 15.63 -18.29
C GLU A 108 -3.67 14.87 -16.99
N ASP A 109 -4.08 15.58 -15.93
CA ASP A 109 -4.49 14.93 -14.69
C ASP A 109 -5.85 14.24 -14.90
N PRO A 110 -6.00 12.98 -14.44
CA PRO A 110 -7.28 12.28 -14.46
C PRO A 110 -8.30 12.91 -13.49
#